data_AF-A0A285KLB7-F1
#
_entry.id   AF-A0A285KLB7-F1
#
_cell.length_a   1.000
_cell.length_b   1.000
_cell.length_c   1.000
_cell.angle_alpha   90.00
_cell.angle_beta   90.00
_cell.angle_gamma   90.00
#
_symmetry.space_group_name_H-M   'P 1'
#
loop_
_entity.id
_entity.type
_entity.pdbx_description
1 polymer ?
#
loop_
_entity_poly.entity_id
_entity_poly.type
_entity_poly.pdbx_seq_one_letter_code
_entity_poly.pdbx_strand_id
1 'polypeptide(L)'
;MPDTTEVLLEPVAEPALTTDQLVSAALADSEVSALLGVAKPEMVIGSPPQWDSREGEQKGAYRALLYATQSGQAVEVFGDTGRPGEFRARPSAHVPLPSAVELREAAAILRADPGFSEGLIYQPMPPLANVEREDGTVQRRITLGIYRATGSPKHRIVAIDPADRKVDWSPEGVDRHSNHDCESTLPIPVESEPSAGGPSRVNVRVVRNGTELWSFMVVRPRDSEPTTYGKGSGVELRMVRYRGRLVLYRAHVPVLNVLYDDGVTYRDWQNEETPFQAVGSDPVGNGWRVCSQQPATILESGTDAGNFQGVALRYADGELRIVSEVQAGWYRYVSEWQLRDDGVIKPRFGFAGTRNPRTCMRHQHHVYWRLDFDIEGAGRDVVERRVPLVPNQPPWVRRLREGAVKRGTPARPWRVRDRDTNRGYTIVPGLTDGTADSYGVADMWFLRYHGDEIDDGYGGVGGSPSDTQTKISKYVNGESIDGTDVVIWYAGHFMHDQQHPDPHIGHIVGPELRPLNWT
;
A
#
# COMPACT_ATOMS: atom_id res chain seq x y z
N MET A 1 27.23 -12.75 29.77
CA MET A 1 26.31 -11.60 29.96
C MET A 1 24.94 -12.06 29.48
N PRO A 2 23.82 -11.59 30.06
CA PRO A 2 22.51 -11.85 29.46
C PRO A 2 22.52 -11.31 28.03
N ASP A 3 21.89 -12.07 27.12
CA ASP A 3 21.73 -11.68 25.72
C ASP A 3 20.77 -10.49 25.65
N THR A 4 21.30 -9.28 25.50
CA THR A 4 20.51 -8.05 25.49
C THR A 4 20.28 -7.61 24.06
N THR A 5 19.00 -7.41 23.70
CA THR A 5 18.63 -6.80 22.41
C THR A 5 17.78 -5.56 22.66
N GLU A 6 18.12 -4.49 21.94
CA GLU A 6 17.44 -3.20 22.00
C GLU A 6 16.89 -2.85 20.62
N VAL A 7 15.63 -2.41 20.58
CA VAL A 7 14.99 -1.82 19.40
C VAL A 7 14.86 -0.33 19.64
N LEU A 8 15.67 0.45 18.94
CA LEU A 8 15.75 1.90 19.10
C LEU A 8 14.97 2.57 17.98
N LEU A 9 14.10 3.52 18.34
CA LEU A 9 13.32 4.33 17.41
C LEU A 9 13.68 5.80 17.57
N GLU A 10 13.90 6.49 16.47
CA GLU A 10 14.15 7.93 16.43
C GLU A 10 13.24 8.57 15.36
N PRO A 11 12.40 9.56 15.70
CA PRO A 11 11.62 10.29 14.69
C PRO A 11 12.53 10.91 13.65
N VAL A 12 12.15 10.82 12.38
CA VAL A 12 12.78 11.61 11.33
C VAL A 12 12.14 12.99 11.32
N ALA A 13 12.95 14.03 11.17
CA ALA A 13 12.43 15.38 11.02
C ALA A 13 11.56 15.47 9.76
N GLU A 14 10.31 15.92 9.94
CA GLU A 14 9.44 16.29 8.82
C GLU A 14 9.97 17.55 8.13
N PRO A 15 9.69 17.77 6.83
CA PRO A 15 10.01 19.03 6.19
C PRO A 15 9.34 20.20 6.91
N ALA A 16 9.92 21.40 6.76
CA ALA A 16 9.42 22.60 7.42
C ALA A 16 7.99 23.01 7.00
N LEU A 17 7.49 22.50 5.87
CA LEU A 17 6.17 22.81 5.34
C LEU A 17 5.26 21.58 5.38
N THR A 18 4.06 21.74 5.93
CA THR A 18 3.00 20.74 5.95
C THR A 18 2.27 20.68 4.61
N THR A 19 1.55 19.57 4.35
CA THR A 19 0.64 19.45 3.21
C THR A 19 -0.32 20.63 3.14
N ASP A 20 -0.94 21.04 4.26
CA ASP A 20 -1.87 22.17 4.30
C ASP A 20 -1.21 23.49 3.90
N GLN A 21 0.05 23.70 4.27
CA GLN A 21 0.80 24.89 3.88
C GLN A 21 1.12 24.88 2.38
N LEU A 22 1.46 23.72 1.81
CA LEU A 22 1.69 23.57 0.37
C LEU A 22 0.40 23.76 -0.43
N VAL A 23 -0.71 23.18 0.04
CA VAL A 23 -2.05 23.36 -0.54
C VAL A 23 -2.43 24.84 -0.49
N SER A 24 -2.25 25.49 0.67
CA SER A 24 -2.57 26.92 0.84
C SER A 24 -1.73 27.80 -0.09
N ALA A 25 -0.44 27.50 -0.25
CA ALA A 25 0.44 28.22 -1.16
C ALA A 25 0.01 28.05 -2.62
N ALA A 26 -0.35 26.82 -3.04
CA ALA A 26 -0.83 26.55 -4.38
C ALA A 26 -2.18 27.23 -4.66
N LEU A 27 -3.11 27.24 -3.70
CA LEU A 27 -4.41 27.90 -3.83
C LEU A 27 -4.33 29.43 -3.87
N ALA A 28 -3.22 30.03 -3.43
CA ALA A 28 -2.99 31.46 -3.58
C ALA A 28 -2.62 31.85 -5.03
N ASP A 29 -2.28 30.87 -5.87
CA ASP A 29 -1.94 31.09 -7.28
C ASP A 29 -3.21 31.08 -8.16
N SER A 30 -3.30 32.08 -9.03
CA SER A 30 -4.46 32.27 -9.91
C SER A 30 -4.56 31.20 -11.01
N GLU A 31 -3.44 30.64 -11.47
CA GLU A 31 -3.43 29.56 -12.46
C GLU A 31 -4.03 28.30 -11.85
N VAL A 32 -3.63 27.93 -10.63
CA VAL A 32 -4.19 26.78 -9.90
C VAL A 32 -5.69 26.94 -9.67
N SER A 33 -6.12 28.12 -9.22
CA SER A 33 -7.54 28.41 -8.99
C SER A 33 -8.36 28.35 -10.28
N ALA A 34 -7.80 28.82 -11.40
CA ALA A 34 -8.43 28.72 -12.71
C ALA A 34 -8.54 27.26 -13.19
N LEU A 35 -7.50 26.45 -12.97
CA LEU A 35 -7.48 25.04 -13.33
C LEU A 35 -8.42 24.18 -12.47
N LEU A 36 -8.65 24.56 -11.21
CA LEU A 36 -9.64 23.92 -10.33
C LEU A 36 -11.08 24.41 -10.61
N GLY A 37 -11.25 25.43 -11.46
CA GLY A 37 -12.56 25.92 -11.87
C GLY A 37 -13.33 26.65 -10.77
N VAL A 38 -12.67 26.98 -9.66
CA VAL A 38 -13.26 27.68 -8.53
C VAL A 38 -12.24 28.66 -7.94
N ALA A 39 -12.69 29.90 -7.70
CA ALA A 39 -11.82 30.95 -7.16
C ALA A 39 -11.37 30.67 -5.71
N LYS A 40 -12.20 29.96 -4.94
CA LYS A 40 -11.92 29.46 -3.58
C LYS A 40 -12.68 28.16 -3.36
N PRO A 41 -12.05 26.98 -3.57
CA PRO A 41 -12.69 25.71 -3.26
C PRO A 41 -13.02 25.63 -1.78
N GLU A 42 -14.22 25.14 -1.41
CA GLU A 42 -14.56 24.97 0.01
C GLU A 42 -13.86 23.75 0.61
N MET A 43 -13.49 22.77 -0.23
CA MET A 43 -12.73 21.59 0.18
C MET A 43 -11.79 21.14 -0.93
N VAL A 44 -10.52 21.01 -0.57
CA VAL A 44 -9.44 20.49 -1.42
C VAL A 44 -8.78 19.31 -0.75
N ILE A 45 -8.70 18.20 -1.47
CA ILE A 45 -7.92 17.04 -1.03
C ILE A 45 -6.50 17.24 -1.54
N GLY A 46 -5.54 17.30 -0.61
CA GLY A 46 -4.11 17.42 -0.88
C GLY A 46 -3.37 16.11 -0.56
N SER A 47 -2.58 15.58 -1.50
CA SER A 47 -1.69 14.45 -1.17
C SER A 47 -0.43 14.92 -0.44
N PRO A 48 0.10 14.16 0.53
CA PRO A 48 1.41 14.45 1.10
C PRO A 48 2.48 14.51 0.01
N PRO A 49 3.44 15.44 0.11
CA PRO A 49 4.50 15.59 -0.88
C PRO A 49 5.38 14.33 -0.93
N GLN A 50 5.65 13.84 -2.15
CA GLN A 50 6.60 12.74 -2.34
C GLN A 50 8.02 13.20 -2.10
N TRP A 51 8.78 12.49 -1.26
CA TRP A 51 10.19 12.77 -1.03
C TRP A 51 11.05 11.59 -1.47
N ASP A 52 11.67 11.76 -2.63
CA ASP A 52 12.81 10.95 -3.02
C ASP A 52 14.08 11.75 -2.82
N SER A 53 14.97 11.20 -2.01
CA SER A 53 16.34 11.66 -1.99
C SER A 53 17.21 10.43 -1.92
N ARG A 54 17.52 9.88 -3.09
CA ARG A 54 18.75 9.10 -3.19
C ARG A 54 19.93 10.00 -2.86
N GLU A 55 21.06 9.42 -2.45
CA GLU A 55 22.29 10.20 -2.29
C GLU A 55 22.60 10.95 -3.61
N GLY A 56 22.49 12.28 -3.58
CA GLY A 56 22.72 13.15 -4.74
C GLY A 56 21.47 13.73 -5.43
N GLU A 57 20.25 13.35 -5.05
CA GLU A 57 19.01 13.94 -5.59
C GLU A 57 18.62 15.26 -4.91
N GLN A 58 17.85 16.09 -5.61
CA GLN A 58 17.42 17.41 -5.15
C GLN A 58 16.50 17.29 -3.94
N LYS A 59 17.06 17.54 -2.75
CA LYS A 59 16.30 17.60 -1.50
C LYS A 59 15.16 18.61 -1.61
N GLY A 60 13.95 18.17 -1.30
CA GLY A 60 12.77 19.04 -1.18
C GLY A 60 11.88 19.09 -2.41
N ALA A 61 12.21 18.41 -3.52
CA ALA A 61 11.24 18.25 -4.60
C ALA A 61 9.98 17.54 -4.10
N TYR A 62 8.80 17.99 -4.55
CA TYR A 62 7.53 17.35 -4.22
C TYR A 62 6.56 17.32 -5.39
N ARG A 63 5.65 16.34 -5.33
CA ARG A 63 4.44 16.24 -6.14
C ARG A 63 3.23 16.15 -5.21
N ALA A 64 2.19 16.91 -5.53
CA ALA A 64 0.92 16.85 -4.83
C ALA A 64 -0.27 16.88 -5.81
N LEU A 65 -1.36 16.18 -5.48
CA LEU A 65 -2.65 16.34 -6.14
C LEU A 65 -3.52 17.29 -5.32
N LEU A 66 -4.15 18.26 -5.99
CA LEU A 66 -5.23 19.08 -5.46
C LEU A 66 -6.52 18.70 -6.18
N TYR A 67 -7.58 18.39 -5.44
CA TYR A 67 -8.87 18.05 -6.02
C TYR A 67 -9.98 18.92 -5.42
N ALA A 68 -10.65 19.71 -6.25
CA ALA A 68 -11.78 20.55 -5.85
C ALA A 68 -13.08 19.75 -5.94
N THR A 69 -13.68 19.49 -4.78
CA THR A 69 -14.84 18.60 -4.68
C THR A 69 -16.11 19.16 -5.33
N GLN A 70 -16.27 20.49 -5.37
CA GLN A 70 -17.41 21.16 -5.98
C GLN A 70 -17.40 21.07 -7.52
N SER A 71 -16.24 21.28 -8.14
CA SER A 71 -16.09 21.29 -9.60
C SER A 71 -15.74 19.92 -10.18
N GLY A 72 -15.26 18.99 -9.35
CA GLY A 72 -14.75 17.69 -9.79
C GLY A 72 -13.42 17.78 -10.54
N GLN A 73 -12.73 18.93 -10.46
CA GLN A 73 -11.48 19.16 -11.18
C GLN A 73 -10.27 18.87 -10.29
N ALA A 74 -9.22 18.32 -10.91
CA ALA A 74 -7.98 17.99 -10.24
C ALA A 74 -6.78 18.67 -10.91
N VAL A 75 -5.80 19.04 -10.10
CA VAL A 75 -4.55 19.68 -10.52
C VAL A 75 -3.39 19.00 -9.85
N GLU A 76 -2.37 18.62 -10.62
CA GLU A 76 -1.09 18.18 -10.06
C GLU A 76 -0.14 19.36 -9.93
N VAL A 77 0.47 19.49 -8.75
CA VAL A 77 1.44 20.52 -8.42
C VAL A 77 2.81 19.87 -8.20
N PHE A 78 3.83 20.40 -8.86
CA PHE A 78 5.22 19.98 -8.77
C PHE A 78 6.07 21.15 -8.28
N GLY A 79 6.69 21.03 -7.12
CA GLY A 79 7.43 22.14 -6.52
C GLY A 79 8.65 21.71 -5.73
N ASP A 80 9.23 22.68 -5.02
CA ASP A 80 10.35 22.49 -4.12
C ASP A 80 10.01 23.11 -2.76
N THR A 81 10.12 22.34 -1.67
CA THR A 81 9.78 22.82 -0.31
C THR A 81 10.64 24.00 0.15
N GLY A 82 11.84 24.16 -0.41
CA GLY A 82 12.68 25.33 -0.15
C GLY A 82 12.18 26.60 -0.86
N ARG A 83 11.31 26.46 -1.86
CA ARG A 83 10.72 27.53 -2.66
C ARG A 83 9.23 27.28 -2.90
N PRO A 84 8.39 27.32 -1.86
CA PRO A 84 6.97 26.92 -1.96
C PRO A 84 6.12 27.79 -2.90
N GLY A 85 6.59 28.99 -3.25
CA GLY A 85 5.96 29.84 -4.25
C GLY A 85 6.40 29.57 -5.69
N GLU A 86 7.38 28.67 -5.91
CA GLU A 86 7.84 28.26 -7.23
C GLU A 86 7.41 26.81 -7.49
N PHE A 87 6.37 26.64 -8.30
CA PHE A 87 5.87 25.32 -8.69
C PHE A 87 5.35 25.33 -10.12
N ARG A 88 5.09 24.12 -10.65
CA ARG A 88 4.38 23.89 -11.91
C ARG A 88 3.05 23.23 -11.60
N ALA A 89 1.99 23.69 -12.22
CA ALA A 89 0.68 23.07 -12.14
C ALA A 89 0.28 22.47 -13.50
N ARG A 90 -0.47 21.36 -13.48
CA ARG A 90 -1.11 20.84 -14.69
C ARG A 90 -2.46 20.21 -14.38
N PRO A 91 -3.44 20.27 -15.31
CA PRO A 91 -4.68 19.52 -15.18
C PRO A 91 -4.44 18.03 -14.93
N SER A 92 -5.31 17.42 -14.15
CA SER A 92 -5.31 15.98 -13.90
C SER A 92 -6.71 15.42 -14.01
N ALA A 93 -6.82 14.22 -14.58
CA ALA A 93 -8.05 13.44 -14.62
C ALA A 93 -8.20 12.51 -13.41
N HIS A 94 -7.24 12.54 -12.47
CA HIS A 94 -7.28 11.66 -11.31
C HIS A 94 -8.35 12.11 -10.31
N VAL A 95 -9.15 11.14 -9.86
CA VAL A 95 -10.15 11.32 -8.82
C VAL A 95 -9.63 10.64 -7.54
N PRO A 96 -9.38 11.38 -6.46
CA PRO A 96 -8.90 10.80 -5.22
C PRO A 96 -10.00 10.04 -4.49
N LEU A 97 -9.58 9.11 -3.63
CA LEU A 97 -10.44 8.42 -2.67
C LEU A 97 -11.21 9.43 -1.78
N PRO A 98 -12.36 9.05 -1.21
CA PRO A 98 -13.02 9.85 -0.18
C PRO A 98 -12.09 10.07 1.01
N SER A 99 -11.98 11.33 1.45
CA SER A 99 -11.34 11.65 2.73
C SER A 99 -12.23 11.27 3.92
N ALA A 100 -11.64 11.16 5.12
CA ALA A 100 -12.41 10.92 6.34
C ALA A 100 -13.46 12.03 6.60
N VAL A 101 -13.13 13.29 6.26
CA VAL A 101 -14.07 14.42 6.34
C VAL A 101 -15.26 14.21 5.41
N GLU A 102 -14.99 13.85 4.16
CA GLU A 102 -16.03 13.56 3.16
C GLU A 102 -16.94 12.41 3.59
N LEU A 103 -16.38 11.33 4.12
CA LEU A 103 -17.16 10.18 4.59
C LEU A 103 -18.10 10.58 5.73
N ARG A 104 -17.65 11.43 6.67
CA ARG A 104 -18.51 11.94 7.75
C ARG A 104 -19.60 12.88 7.26
N GLU A 105 -19.27 13.78 6.33
CA GLU A 105 -20.26 14.68 5.72
C GLU A 105 -21.32 13.88 4.95
N ALA A 106 -20.90 12.89 4.17
CA ALA A 106 -21.78 11.98 3.46
C ALA A 106 -22.69 11.20 4.43
N ALA A 107 -22.14 10.70 5.55
CA ALA A 107 -22.91 10.01 6.57
C ALA A 107 -23.92 10.93 7.26
N ALA A 108 -23.58 12.20 7.48
CA ALA A 108 -24.50 13.20 8.01
C ALA A 108 -25.67 13.47 7.05
N ILE A 109 -25.40 13.55 5.74
CA ILE A 109 -26.45 13.66 4.71
C ILE A 109 -27.35 12.42 4.73
N LEU A 110 -26.76 11.22 4.75
CA LEU A 110 -27.51 9.96 4.79
C LEU A 110 -28.42 9.87 6.02
N ARG A 111 -27.93 10.24 7.21
CA ARG A 111 -28.72 10.23 8.44
C ARG A 111 -29.88 11.23 8.44
N ALA A 112 -29.74 12.33 7.70
CA ALA A 112 -30.77 13.34 7.57
C ALA A 112 -31.83 12.98 6.51
N ASP A 113 -31.56 11.99 5.65
CA ASP A 113 -32.47 11.56 4.60
C ASP A 113 -33.69 10.82 5.21
N PRO A 114 -34.94 11.17 4.83
CA PRO A 114 -36.13 10.51 5.34
C PRO A 114 -36.21 8.99 5.07
N GLY A 115 -35.47 8.49 4.08
CA GLY A 115 -35.37 7.07 3.77
C GLY A 115 -34.45 6.29 4.71
N PHE A 116 -33.62 6.97 5.50
CA PHE A 116 -32.73 6.34 6.48
C PHE A 116 -33.47 6.13 7.80
N SER A 117 -33.47 4.88 8.28
CA SER A 117 -34.08 4.51 9.55
C SER A 117 -33.04 4.20 10.63
N GLU A 118 -32.20 3.21 10.37
CA GLU A 118 -31.18 2.69 11.27
C GLU A 118 -30.14 1.87 10.49
N GLY A 119 -28.99 1.65 11.13
CA GLY A 119 -27.91 0.80 10.64
C GLY A 119 -26.54 1.40 10.93
N LEU A 120 -25.52 0.54 10.90
CA LEU A 120 -24.11 0.96 10.92
C LEU A 120 -23.73 1.45 9.52
N ILE A 121 -23.13 2.64 9.44
CA ILE A 121 -22.67 3.25 8.19
C ILE A 121 -21.18 2.98 8.04
N TYR A 122 -20.78 2.26 6.98
CA TYR A 122 -19.39 1.90 6.70
C TYR A 122 -18.99 2.30 5.28
N GLN A 123 -17.68 2.32 4.99
CA GLN A 123 -17.17 2.54 3.64
C GLN A 123 -17.15 1.21 2.85
N PRO A 124 -17.94 1.08 1.77
CA PRO A 124 -17.99 -0.14 0.96
C PRO A 124 -16.97 -0.07 -0.20
N MET A 125 -16.97 -1.09 -1.06
CA MET A 125 -16.30 -1.05 -2.37
C MET A 125 -17.33 -1.08 -3.52
N PRO A 126 -17.10 -0.35 -4.62
CA PRO A 126 -16.11 0.73 -4.75
C PRO A 126 -16.45 1.91 -3.81
N PRO A 127 -15.49 2.76 -3.41
CA PRO A 127 -15.70 3.88 -2.48
C PRO A 127 -16.38 5.11 -3.11
N LEU A 128 -16.54 5.09 -4.44
CA LEU A 128 -17.16 6.15 -5.23
C LEU A 128 -18.08 5.51 -6.27
N ALA A 129 -19.20 6.16 -6.55
CA ALA A 129 -20.13 5.80 -7.61
C ALA A 129 -20.36 7.03 -8.51
N ASN A 130 -19.27 7.67 -8.92
CA ASN A 130 -19.34 8.92 -9.70
C ASN A 130 -20.11 8.74 -11.01
N VAL A 131 -20.69 9.84 -11.50
CA VAL A 131 -21.40 9.87 -12.79
C VAL A 131 -20.78 10.94 -13.67
N GLU A 132 -20.53 10.61 -14.93
CA GLU A 132 -20.17 11.59 -15.93
C GLU A 132 -21.42 12.36 -16.37
N ARG A 133 -21.35 13.69 -16.35
CA ARG A 133 -22.39 14.60 -16.82
C ARG A 133 -22.28 14.78 -18.33
N GLU A 134 -23.34 15.30 -18.96
CA GLU A 134 -23.39 15.52 -20.42
C GLU A 134 -22.28 16.47 -20.93
N ASP A 135 -21.75 17.33 -20.06
CA ASP A 135 -20.64 18.25 -20.36
C ASP A 135 -19.24 17.62 -20.17
N GLY A 136 -19.17 16.32 -19.85
CA GLY A 136 -17.94 15.58 -19.59
C GLY A 136 -17.35 15.80 -18.19
N THR A 137 -18.01 16.58 -17.32
CA THR A 137 -17.59 16.73 -15.92
C THR A 137 -18.03 15.53 -15.08
N VAL A 138 -17.32 15.28 -13.98
CA VAL A 138 -17.62 14.15 -13.09
C VAL A 138 -18.39 14.66 -11.86
N GLN A 139 -19.61 14.18 -11.70
CA GLN A 139 -20.36 14.33 -10.45
C GLN A 139 -19.82 13.36 -9.41
N ARG A 140 -19.14 13.92 -8.40
CA ARG A 140 -18.59 13.16 -7.28
C ARG A 140 -19.72 12.60 -6.41
N ARG A 141 -19.77 11.27 -6.24
CA ARG A 141 -20.74 10.60 -5.37
C ARG A 141 -20.03 9.59 -4.47
N ILE A 142 -20.12 9.80 -3.16
CA ILE A 142 -19.46 8.99 -2.13
C ILE A 142 -20.35 7.81 -1.80
N THR A 143 -19.83 6.59 -1.90
CA THR A 143 -20.63 5.41 -1.55
C THR A 143 -20.58 5.16 -0.04
N LEU A 144 -21.71 4.81 0.54
CA LEU A 144 -21.81 4.35 1.92
C LEU A 144 -22.56 3.02 1.97
N GLY A 145 -22.07 2.10 2.78
CA GLY A 145 -22.74 0.85 3.12
C GLY A 145 -23.56 1.02 4.39
N ILE A 146 -24.78 0.51 4.39
CA ILE A 146 -25.66 0.43 5.56
C ILE A 146 -25.75 -1.04 5.95
N TYR A 147 -25.25 -1.37 7.13
CA TYR A 147 -25.38 -2.70 7.73
C TYR A 147 -26.47 -2.72 8.81
N ARG A 148 -27.40 -3.67 8.72
CA ARG A 148 -28.44 -3.92 9.72
C ARG A 148 -28.31 -5.32 10.27
N ALA A 149 -28.21 -5.42 11.60
CA ALA A 149 -28.13 -6.71 12.30
C ALA A 149 -29.43 -7.52 12.18
N THR A 150 -30.57 -6.82 12.06
CA THR A 150 -31.90 -7.41 11.92
C THR A 150 -32.61 -6.83 10.69
N GLY A 151 -33.52 -7.62 10.11
CA GLY A 151 -34.26 -7.23 8.92
C GLY A 151 -33.58 -7.57 7.59
N SER A 152 -34.22 -7.15 6.51
CA SER A 152 -33.77 -7.37 5.13
C SER A 152 -33.95 -6.08 4.32
N PRO A 153 -32.99 -5.68 3.47
CA PRO A 153 -31.68 -6.30 3.28
C PRO A 153 -30.73 -6.04 4.47
N LYS A 154 -29.80 -6.97 4.74
CA LYS A 154 -28.72 -6.76 5.72
C LYS A 154 -27.73 -5.69 5.29
N HIS A 155 -27.31 -5.74 4.03
CA HIS A 155 -26.39 -4.79 3.41
C HIS A 155 -27.11 -4.00 2.33
N ARG A 156 -26.98 -2.68 2.38
CA ARG A 156 -27.43 -1.77 1.33
C ARG A 156 -26.36 -0.74 1.04
N ILE A 157 -25.88 -0.68 -0.19
CA ILE A 157 -24.96 0.36 -0.64
C ILE A 157 -25.78 1.48 -1.28
N VAL A 158 -25.46 2.72 -0.91
CA VAL A 158 -26.05 3.96 -1.41
C VAL A 158 -24.94 4.88 -1.90
N ALA A 159 -25.27 5.86 -2.73
CA ALA A 159 -24.34 6.91 -3.13
C ALA A 159 -24.85 8.26 -2.66
N ILE A 160 -23.96 9.07 -2.09
CA ILE A 160 -24.26 10.39 -1.56
C ILE A 160 -23.69 11.43 -2.49
N ASP A 161 -24.53 12.32 -2.96
CA ASP A 161 -24.11 13.54 -3.64
C ASP A 161 -23.93 14.64 -2.59
N PRO A 162 -22.68 15.04 -2.26
CA PRO A 162 -22.44 16.08 -1.27
C PRO A 162 -22.88 17.46 -1.75
N ALA A 163 -22.81 17.75 -3.05
CA ALA A 163 -23.14 19.06 -3.61
C ALA A 163 -24.66 19.30 -3.61
N ASP A 164 -25.43 18.29 -4.05
CA ASP A 164 -26.89 18.35 -4.06
C ASP A 164 -27.52 17.96 -2.72
N ARG A 165 -26.72 17.42 -1.79
CA ARG A 165 -27.15 16.82 -0.52
C ARG A 165 -28.24 15.75 -0.70
N LYS A 166 -28.09 14.91 -1.73
CA LYS A 166 -29.06 13.86 -2.09
C LYS A 166 -28.50 12.46 -1.83
N VAL A 167 -29.39 11.54 -1.50
CA VAL A 167 -29.10 10.11 -1.42
C VAL A 167 -29.65 9.39 -2.64
N ASP A 168 -28.75 8.79 -3.43
CA ASP A 168 -29.10 7.77 -4.40
C ASP A 168 -29.14 6.41 -3.70
N TRP A 169 -30.35 5.90 -3.54
CA TRP A 169 -30.66 4.67 -2.81
C TRP A 169 -30.46 3.40 -3.65
N SER A 170 -30.11 3.52 -4.93
CA SER A 170 -29.87 2.40 -5.87
C SER A 170 -28.86 2.80 -6.95
N PRO A 171 -27.63 3.18 -6.56
CA PRO A 171 -26.65 3.63 -7.53
C PRO A 171 -26.19 2.48 -8.42
N GLU A 172 -25.85 2.80 -9.66
CA GLU A 172 -25.24 1.84 -10.58
C GLU A 172 -23.76 1.57 -10.21
N GLY A 173 -23.25 0.41 -10.62
CA GLY A 173 -21.83 0.06 -10.43
C GLY A 173 -21.42 -0.36 -9.02
N VAL A 174 -22.38 -0.51 -8.10
CA VAL A 174 -22.14 -1.05 -6.75
C VAL A 174 -22.88 -2.38 -6.54
N ASP A 175 -22.53 -3.10 -5.48
CA ASP A 175 -23.26 -4.31 -5.11
C ASP A 175 -24.72 -4.04 -4.76
N ARG A 176 -25.60 -4.94 -5.24
CA ARG A 176 -27.02 -4.88 -4.96
C ARG A 176 -27.29 -5.13 -3.48
N HIS A 177 -28.48 -4.72 -3.04
CA HIS A 177 -28.95 -4.99 -1.69
C HIS A 177 -28.93 -6.50 -1.45
N SER A 178 -28.37 -6.89 -0.30
CA SER A 178 -28.06 -8.29 -0.05
C SER A 178 -28.35 -8.68 1.39
N ASN A 179 -28.84 -9.91 1.57
CA ASN A 179 -28.85 -10.59 2.86
C ASN A 179 -27.61 -11.47 3.06
N HIS A 180 -26.75 -11.55 2.05
CA HIS A 180 -25.46 -12.19 2.15
C HIS A 180 -24.54 -11.37 3.04
N ASP A 181 -23.81 -12.07 3.89
CA ASP A 181 -23.02 -11.51 4.98
C ASP A 181 -21.75 -12.35 5.04
N CYS A 182 -20.74 -11.90 4.30
CA CYS A 182 -19.40 -12.48 4.30
C CYS A 182 -18.66 -12.02 5.56
N GLU A 183 -17.74 -12.82 6.09
CA GLU A 183 -16.96 -12.51 7.31
C GLU A 183 -17.79 -12.44 8.60
N SER A 184 -17.12 -12.48 9.76
CA SER A 184 -17.77 -12.45 11.07
C SER A 184 -17.79 -11.06 11.72
N THR A 185 -16.82 -10.23 11.37
CA THR A 185 -16.45 -9.00 12.12
C THR A 185 -17.15 -7.79 11.54
N LEU A 186 -17.79 -6.98 12.39
CA LEU A 186 -18.51 -5.80 11.93
C LEU A 186 -17.54 -4.79 11.30
N PRO A 187 -17.92 -4.14 10.20
CA PRO A 187 -17.13 -3.05 9.67
C PRO A 187 -17.11 -1.88 10.66
N ILE A 188 -16.03 -1.12 10.60
CA ILE A 188 -15.86 0.08 11.41
C ILE A 188 -16.77 1.21 10.86
N PRO A 189 -17.48 1.96 11.72
CA PRO A 189 -18.26 3.11 11.29
C PRO A 189 -17.40 4.20 10.66
N VAL A 190 -17.89 4.85 9.60
CA VAL A 190 -17.16 5.96 8.94
C VAL A 190 -16.94 7.19 9.83
N GLU A 191 -17.68 7.29 10.94
CA GLU A 191 -17.54 8.35 11.92
C GLU A 191 -16.49 8.05 13.00
N SER A 192 -15.89 6.86 12.97
CA SER A 192 -14.76 6.57 13.84
C SER A 192 -13.54 7.38 13.42
N GLU A 193 -12.80 7.89 14.40
CA GLU A 193 -11.55 8.62 14.20
C GLU A 193 -10.43 7.92 14.98
N PRO A 194 -9.89 6.82 14.45
CA PRO A 194 -8.83 6.10 15.16
C PRO A 194 -7.48 6.84 15.14
N SER A 195 -7.27 7.82 14.24
CA SER A 195 -5.95 8.43 14.04
C SER A 195 -5.56 9.40 15.15
N ALA A 196 -4.62 8.97 15.98
CA ALA A 196 -4.02 9.79 17.03
C ALA A 196 -2.82 10.65 16.56
N GLY A 197 -2.58 10.78 15.25
CA GLY A 197 -1.42 11.50 14.70
C GLY A 197 -0.08 10.79 14.96
N GLY A 198 1.01 11.56 15.13
CA GLY A 198 2.38 11.08 15.35
C GLY A 198 3.30 11.20 14.11
N PRO A 199 4.62 10.95 14.26
CA PRO A 199 5.59 11.06 13.16
C PRO A 199 5.22 10.20 11.95
N SER A 200 5.49 10.67 10.73
CA SER A 200 5.23 9.90 9.49
C SER A 200 6.17 8.70 9.33
N ARG A 201 7.38 8.85 9.87
CA ARG A 201 8.48 7.91 9.70
C ARG A 201 9.47 7.98 10.86
N VAL A 202 10.14 6.87 11.12
CA VAL A 202 11.18 6.75 12.16
C VAL A 202 12.39 6.01 11.62
N ASN A 203 13.56 6.36 12.10
CA ASN A 203 14.75 5.51 11.99
C ASN A 203 14.65 4.42 13.06
N VAL A 204 14.91 3.18 12.66
CA VAL A 204 14.92 2.00 13.52
C VAL A 204 16.33 1.42 13.53
N ARG A 205 16.82 1.05 14.72
CA ARG A 205 18.03 0.24 14.88
C ARG A 205 17.75 -0.96 15.78
N VAL A 206 18.27 -2.12 15.40
CA VAL A 206 18.28 -3.33 16.23
C VAL A 206 19.71 -3.60 16.67
N VAL A 207 19.96 -3.50 17.98
CA VAL A 207 21.29 -3.67 18.57
C VAL A 207 21.26 -4.87 19.50
N ARG A 208 22.04 -5.92 19.20
CA ARG A 208 22.17 -7.13 20.02
C ARG A 208 23.58 -7.23 20.58
N ASN A 209 23.70 -7.31 21.90
CA ASN A 209 24.98 -7.36 22.62
C ASN A 209 25.97 -6.26 22.18
N GLY A 210 25.46 -5.03 21.97
CA GLY A 210 26.24 -3.88 21.51
C GLY A 210 26.59 -3.87 20.02
N THR A 211 26.18 -4.88 19.25
CA THR A 211 26.39 -4.95 17.81
C THR A 211 25.10 -4.59 17.06
N GLU A 212 25.18 -3.62 16.16
CA GLU A 212 24.06 -3.27 15.28
C GLU A 212 23.83 -4.36 14.24
N LEU A 213 22.65 -4.99 14.27
CA LEU A 213 22.23 -5.99 13.30
C LEU A 213 21.50 -5.35 12.13
N TRP A 214 20.59 -4.43 12.43
CA TRP A 214 19.76 -3.77 11.43
C TRP A 214 19.70 -2.27 11.68
N SER A 215 19.74 -1.48 10.60
CA SER A 215 19.38 -0.07 10.61
C SER A 215 18.61 0.30 9.34
N PHE A 216 17.50 1.01 9.48
CA PHE A 216 16.61 1.36 8.38
C PHE A 216 15.63 2.46 8.80
N MET A 217 14.95 3.05 7.83
CA MET A 217 13.81 3.93 8.07
C MET A 217 12.51 3.16 7.79
N VAL A 218 11.51 3.34 8.64
CA VAL A 218 10.15 2.84 8.43
C VAL A 218 9.24 4.02 8.20
N VAL A 219 8.41 3.94 7.16
CA VAL A 219 7.34 4.89 6.86
C VAL A 219 6.01 4.20 7.13
N ARG A 220 5.08 4.93 7.75
CA ARG A 220 3.74 4.43 8.06
C ARG A 220 2.92 4.23 6.79
N PRO A 221 1.95 3.30 6.79
CA PRO A 221 1.01 3.13 5.69
C PRO A 221 0.41 4.44 5.17
N ARG A 222 -0.12 5.29 6.05
CA ARG A 222 -0.78 6.55 5.64
C ARG A 222 0.14 7.58 5.00
N ASP A 223 1.44 7.44 5.20
CA ASP A 223 2.49 8.34 4.71
C ASP A 223 3.39 7.67 3.65
N SER A 224 3.07 6.43 3.27
CA SER A 224 3.85 5.61 2.35
C SER A 224 3.61 5.99 0.89
N GLU A 225 4.61 5.75 0.05
CA GLU A 225 4.54 6.04 -1.38
C GLU A 225 3.85 4.92 -2.16
N PRO A 226 3.15 5.18 -3.28
CA PRO A 226 2.91 6.50 -3.89
C PRO A 226 1.81 7.30 -3.17
N THR A 227 2.08 8.58 -2.90
CA THR A 227 1.03 9.51 -2.46
C THR A 227 0.21 10.10 -3.62
N THR A 228 0.76 10.10 -4.84
CA THR A 228 0.17 10.74 -6.04
C THR A 228 -1.28 10.34 -6.33
N TYR A 229 -1.64 9.07 -6.06
CA TYR A 229 -3.01 8.57 -6.25
C TYR A 229 -3.71 8.19 -4.95
N GLY A 230 -3.14 8.60 -3.81
CA GLY A 230 -3.72 8.36 -2.48
C GLY A 230 -3.86 6.89 -2.10
N LYS A 231 -3.04 5.99 -2.67
CA LYS A 231 -3.10 4.54 -2.39
C LYS A 231 -2.06 4.07 -1.37
N GLY A 232 -0.88 4.68 -1.34
CA GLY A 232 0.27 4.21 -0.56
C GLY A 232 0.62 2.74 -0.79
N SER A 233 1.39 2.16 0.13
CA SER A 233 2.03 0.87 -0.06
C SER A 233 2.23 0.03 1.20
N GLY A 234 1.42 0.27 2.22
CA GLY A 234 1.53 -0.39 3.52
C GLY A 234 2.76 0.10 4.29
N VAL A 235 3.31 -0.76 5.14
CA VAL A 235 4.56 -0.45 5.85
C VAL A 235 5.69 -0.41 4.83
N GLU A 236 6.28 0.77 4.63
CA GLU A 236 7.39 0.96 3.71
C GLU A 236 8.72 1.01 4.46
N LEU A 237 9.72 0.27 3.95
CA LEU A 237 11.09 0.30 4.46
C LEU A 237 11.98 1.10 3.50
N ARG A 238 12.88 1.92 4.05
CA ARG A 238 13.92 2.63 3.27
C ARG A 238 15.30 2.43 3.89
N MET A 239 16.33 2.48 3.06
CA MET A 239 17.74 2.39 3.45
C MET A 239 18.04 1.19 4.35
N VAL A 240 17.54 0.01 3.97
CA VAL A 240 17.66 -1.20 4.78
C VAL A 240 19.09 -1.70 4.80
N ARG A 241 19.72 -1.63 5.97
CA ARG A 241 21.08 -2.09 6.21
C ARG A 241 21.10 -3.29 7.12
N TYR A 242 21.85 -4.32 6.72
CA TYR A 242 22.20 -5.47 7.54
C TYR A 242 23.68 -5.36 7.93
N ARG A 243 23.99 -5.32 9.23
CA ARG A 243 25.35 -5.17 9.78
C ARG A 243 26.12 -4.01 9.14
N GLY A 244 25.45 -2.86 9.02
CA GLY A 244 26.00 -1.60 8.48
C GLY A 244 26.04 -1.49 6.94
N ARG A 245 25.73 -2.55 6.21
CA ARG A 245 25.82 -2.59 4.73
C ARG A 245 24.44 -2.52 4.10
N LEU A 246 24.30 -1.74 3.05
CA LEU A 246 23.03 -1.52 2.35
C LEU A 246 22.58 -2.80 1.63
N VAL A 247 21.29 -3.09 1.73
CA VAL A 247 20.60 -4.22 1.10
C VAL A 247 19.51 -3.73 0.17
N LEU A 248 18.59 -2.93 0.69
CA LEU A 248 17.45 -2.37 -0.06
C LEU A 248 17.45 -0.86 0.10
N TYR A 249 17.38 -0.13 -1.00
CA TYR A 249 17.15 1.31 -0.97
C TYR A 249 15.71 1.61 -0.51
N ARG A 250 14.74 0.86 -1.04
CA ARG A 250 13.32 0.95 -0.71
C ARG A 250 12.62 -0.40 -0.90
N ALA A 251 11.67 -0.72 -0.02
CA ALA A 251 10.87 -1.93 -0.12
C ALA A 251 9.45 -1.68 0.40
N HIS A 252 8.45 -1.92 -0.44
CA HIS A 252 7.03 -1.66 -0.14
C HIS A 252 6.08 -2.37 -1.14
N VAL A 253 4.77 -2.22 -0.97
CA VAL A 253 3.72 -2.86 -1.79
C VAL A 253 2.84 -1.81 -2.49
N PRO A 254 3.25 -1.17 -3.59
CA PRO A 254 2.50 -0.06 -4.18
C PRO A 254 1.30 -0.51 -5.04
N VAL A 255 1.14 -1.81 -5.29
CA VAL A 255 0.07 -2.34 -6.14
C VAL A 255 -0.60 -3.55 -5.47
N LEU A 256 -1.93 -3.48 -5.37
CA LEU A 256 -2.81 -4.54 -4.92
C LEU A 256 -4.07 -4.60 -5.80
N ASN A 257 -4.32 -5.76 -6.41
CA ASN A 257 -5.41 -5.96 -7.35
C ASN A 257 -6.30 -7.10 -6.89
N VAL A 258 -7.61 -6.95 -7.11
CA VAL A 258 -8.60 -8.01 -6.88
C VAL A 258 -9.39 -8.25 -8.15
N LEU A 259 -9.64 -9.52 -8.49
CA LEU A 259 -10.56 -9.94 -9.55
C LEU A 259 -11.51 -11.01 -9.02
N TYR A 260 -12.80 -10.74 -9.13
CA TYR A 260 -13.86 -11.70 -8.86
C TYR A 260 -14.18 -12.53 -10.10
N ASP A 261 -14.68 -13.76 -9.90
CA ASP A 261 -15.09 -14.65 -10.99
C ASP A 261 -16.20 -14.05 -11.89
N ASP A 262 -16.97 -13.09 -11.37
CA ASP A 262 -18.00 -12.36 -12.12
C ASP A 262 -17.45 -11.15 -12.92
N GLY A 263 -16.13 -10.92 -12.87
CA GLY A 263 -15.43 -9.89 -13.64
C GLY A 263 -15.32 -8.53 -12.94
N VAL A 264 -15.88 -8.36 -11.74
CA VAL A 264 -15.66 -7.13 -10.96
C VAL A 264 -14.22 -7.09 -10.46
N THR A 265 -13.62 -5.91 -10.52
CA THR A 265 -12.23 -5.71 -10.13
C THR A 265 -12.05 -4.53 -9.20
N TYR A 266 -11.03 -4.63 -8.35
CA TYR A 266 -10.62 -3.54 -7.48
C TYR A 266 -9.11 -3.33 -7.48
N ARG A 267 -8.72 -2.07 -7.28
CA ARG A 267 -7.35 -1.58 -7.08
C ARG A 267 -7.28 -0.91 -5.72
N ASP A 268 -7.01 -1.76 -4.75
CA ASP A 268 -7.11 -1.42 -3.35
C ASP A 268 -5.97 -0.51 -2.91
N TRP A 269 -6.27 0.31 -1.91
CA TRP A 269 -5.29 1.15 -1.24
C TRP A 269 -4.77 0.47 0.02
N GLN A 270 -3.62 0.93 0.49
CA GLN A 270 -2.86 0.34 1.57
C GLN A 270 -2.32 1.42 2.51
N ASN A 271 -2.94 2.61 2.51
CA ASN A 271 -2.56 3.76 3.32
C ASN A 271 -3.58 4.10 4.41
N GLU A 272 -4.69 3.37 4.50
CA GLU A 272 -5.67 3.59 5.56
C GLU A 272 -5.42 2.61 6.70
N GLU A 273 -4.72 3.06 7.74
CA GLU A 273 -4.45 2.25 8.92
C GLU A 273 -5.77 1.91 9.64
N THR A 274 -5.87 0.73 10.24
CA THR A 274 -7.01 0.33 11.08
C THR A 274 -6.52 -0.16 12.45
N PRO A 275 -7.34 -0.06 13.52
CA PRO A 275 -6.93 -0.55 14.83
C PRO A 275 -6.62 -2.04 14.87
N PHE A 276 -5.69 -2.43 15.74
CA PHE A 276 -5.43 -3.83 16.12
C PHE A 276 -4.90 -3.91 17.56
N GLN A 277 -4.74 -5.12 18.09
CA GLN A 277 -4.27 -5.32 19.46
C GLN A 277 -2.74 -5.30 19.50
N ALA A 278 -2.17 -4.34 20.22
CA ALA A 278 -0.74 -4.26 20.47
C ALA A 278 -0.45 -3.75 21.89
N VAL A 279 0.30 -4.55 22.65
CA VAL A 279 0.72 -4.24 24.02
C VAL A 279 2.20 -3.87 24.03
N GLY A 280 2.53 -2.68 24.51
CA GLY A 280 3.88 -2.14 24.43
C GLY A 280 3.99 -0.72 24.96
N SER A 281 5.08 -0.06 24.57
CA SER A 281 5.32 1.36 24.81
C SER A 281 5.42 2.12 23.49
N ASP A 282 5.12 3.41 23.53
CA ASP A 282 5.15 4.30 22.36
C ASP A 282 6.32 5.30 22.50
N PRO A 283 7.58 4.86 22.34
CA PRO A 283 8.76 5.65 22.71
C PRO A 283 8.92 6.95 21.92
N VAL A 284 8.25 7.04 20.77
CA VAL A 284 8.30 8.18 19.83
C VAL A 284 6.93 8.79 19.58
N GLY A 285 5.96 8.50 20.45
CA GLY A 285 4.59 9.00 20.38
C GLY A 285 3.66 8.16 19.50
N ASN A 286 2.50 8.73 19.21
CA ASN A 286 1.36 8.02 18.66
C ASN A 286 1.66 7.29 17.33
N GLY A 287 1.12 6.09 17.23
CA GLY A 287 1.20 5.21 16.05
C GLY A 287 2.55 4.55 15.79
N TRP A 288 3.43 4.56 16.79
CA TRP A 288 4.63 3.75 16.83
C TRP A 288 4.69 3.00 18.16
N ARG A 289 4.59 1.67 18.12
CA ARG A 289 4.58 0.86 19.34
C ARG A 289 5.68 -0.18 19.32
N VAL A 290 6.53 -0.19 20.34
CA VAL A 290 7.46 -1.29 20.60
C VAL A 290 6.78 -2.26 21.55
N CYS A 291 6.42 -3.43 21.04
CA CYS A 291 5.58 -4.39 21.73
C CYS A 291 6.37 -5.28 22.71
N SER A 292 5.77 -5.53 23.87
CA SER A 292 6.25 -6.53 24.84
C SER A 292 5.63 -7.92 24.60
N GLN A 293 4.55 -7.99 23.81
CA GLN A 293 3.85 -9.21 23.38
C GLN A 293 3.73 -9.25 21.85
N GLN A 294 3.37 -10.40 21.27
CA GLN A 294 3.12 -10.46 19.83
C GLN A 294 1.89 -9.60 19.51
N PRO A 295 1.95 -8.66 18.56
CA PRO A 295 0.77 -7.93 18.12
C PRO A 295 -0.23 -8.90 17.46
N ALA A 296 -1.51 -8.70 17.70
CA ALA A 296 -2.59 -9.50 17.13
C ALA A 296 -3.48 -8.61 16.24
N THR A 297 -3.35 -8.82 14.94
CA THR A 297 -4.20 -8.25 13.88
C THR A 297 -5.50 -9.04 13.78
N ILE A 298 -6.35 -8.71 12.81
CA ILE A 298 -7.53 -9.51 12.48
C ILE A 298 -7.19 -10.97 12.15
N LEU A 299 -5.98 -11.27 11.66
CA LEU A 299 -5.58 -12.64 11.36
C LEU A 299 -5.37 -13.49 12.62
N GLU A 300 -4.86 -12.90 13.70
CA GLU A 300 -4.65 -13.61 14.96
C GLU A 300 -5.85 -13.50 15.91
N SER A 301 -6.55 -12.36 15.90
CA SER A 301 -7.61 -12.05 16.85
C SER A 301 -9.02 -12.27 16.31
N GLY A 302 -9.18 -12.37 14.99
CA GLY A 302 -10.47 -12.41 14.32
C GLY A 302 -11.21 -11.07 14.31
N THR A 303 -10.59 -9.97 14.75
CA THR A 303 -11.22 -8.63 14.79
C THR A 303 -10.25 -7.52 14.41
N ASP A 304 -10.74 -6.48 13.74
CA ASP A 304 -10.04 -5.23 13.43
C ASP A 304 -10.27 -4.15 14.52
N ALA A 305 -10.73 -4.58 15.70
CA ALA A 305 -10.82 -3.75 16.89
C ALA A 305 -9.53 -3.85 17.71
N GLY A 306 -9.07 -2.71 18.22
CA GLY A 306 -7.71 -2.58 18.73
C GLY A 306 -7.54 -1.48 19.76
N ASN A 307 -6.42 -1.55 20.49
CA ASN A 307 -5.93 -0.47 21.34
C ASN A 307 -4.76 0.31 20.68
N PHE A 308 -4.49 0.03 19.41
CA PHE A 308 -3.39 0.63 18.66
C PHE A 308 -3.74 0.78 17.20
N GLN A 309 -3.30 1.86 16.58
CA GLN A 309 -3.34 2.08 15.14
C GLN A 309 -2.00 2.70 14.72
N GLY A 310 -1.35 2.16 13.71
CA GLY A 310 -0.02 2.56 13.26
C GLY A 310 0.89 1.35 13.06
N VAL A 311 2.19 1.50 13.34
CA VAL A 311 3.20 0.45 13.15
C VAL A 311 3.64 -0.12 14.49
N ALA A 312 3.45 -1.43 14.66
CA ALA A 312 3.89 -2.19 15.82
C ALA A 312 5.20 -2.95 15.49
N LEU A 313 6.19 -2.83 16.36
CA LEU A 313 7.47 -3.49 16.25
C LEU A 313 7.63 -4.47 17.41
N ARG A 314 7.96 -5.72 17.12
CA ARG A 314 8.27 -6.73 18.12
C ARG A 314 9.55 -7.45 17.78
N TYR A 315 10.53 -7.40 18.67
CA TYR A 315 11.68 -8.29 18.62
C TYR A 315 11.46 -9.50 19.53
N ALA A 316 11.56 -10.71 18.98
CA ALA A 316 11.52 -11.98 19.72
C ALA A 316 12.27 -13.06 18.93
N ASP A 317 12.91 -13.99 19.64
CA ASP A 317 13.47 -15.22 19.07
C ASP A 317 14.41 -15.00 17.86
N GLY A 318 15.18 -13.91 17.88
CA GLY A 318 16.13 -13.56 16.81
C GLY A 318 15.48 -12.98 15.56
N GLU A 319 14.29 -12.38 15.68
CA GLU A 319 13.54 -11.76 14.59
C GLU A 319 12.84 -10.48 15.06
N LEU A 320 12.96 -9.41 14.25
CA LEU A 320 12.14 -8.22 14.37
C LEU A 320 10.93 -8.34 13.43
N ARG A 321 9.72 -8.39 13.97
CA ARG A 321 8.46 -8.22 13.24
C ARG A 321 8.07 -6.75 13.25
N ILE A 322 7.68 -6.22 12.09
CA ILE A 322 7.18 -4.87 11.87
C ILE A 322 5.83 -5.03 11.17
N VAL A 323 4.74 -4.61 11.80
CA VAL A 323 3.40 -4.89 11.29
C VAL A 323 2.46 -3.69 11.45
N SER A 324 1.59 -3.52 10.47
CA SER A 324 0.43 -2.66 10.54
C SER A 324 -0.78 -3.37 9.91
N GLU A 325 -1.95 -3.16 10.48
CA GLU A 325 -3.20 -3.53 9.84
C GLU A 325 -3.74 -2.31 9.08
N VAL A 326 -4.11 -2.52 7.82
CA VAL A 326 -4.66 -1.50 6.93
C VAL A 326 -5.99 -1.96 6.35
N GLN A 327 -6.80 -1.01 5.88
CA GLN A 327 -8.10 -1.29 5.26
C GLN A 327 -8.23 -0.69 3.87
N ALA A 328 -9.08 -1.31 3.05
CA ALA A 328 -9.62 -0.74 1.82
C ALA A 328 -11.12 -1.06 1.74
N GLY A 329 -11.96 -0.11 2.14
CA GLY A 329 -13.39 -0.34 2.31
C GLY A 329 -13.64 -1.53 3.26
N TRP A 330 -14.27 -2.59 2.76
CA TRP A 330 -14.55 -3.81 3.54
C TRP A 330 -13.34 -4.74 3.74
N TYR A 331 -12.25 -4.57 2.98
CA TYR A 331 -11.08 -5.42 3.12
C TYR A 331 -10.23 -5.03 4.32
N ARG A 332 -9.52 -6.01 4.84
CA ARG A 332 -8.47 -5.85 5.85
C ARG A 332 -7.22 -6.53 5.36
N TYR A 333 -6.10 -5.83 5.46
CA TYR A 333 -4.81 -6.31 5.04
C TYR A 333 -3.79 -6.17 6.15
N VAL A 334 -2.90 -7.16 6.24
CA VAL A 334 -1.79 -7.14 7.19
C VAL A 334 -0.50 -6.92 6.42
N SER A 335 0.05 -5.71 6.53
CA SER A 335 1.33 -5.36 5.92
C SER A 335 2.44 -5.65 6.92
N GLU A 336 3.31 -6.60 6.60
CA GLU A 336 4.31 -7.09 7.54
C GLU A 336 5.69 -7.31 6.94
N TRP A 337 6.72 -6.99 7.73
CA TRP A 337 8.11 -7.32 7.48
C TRP A 337 8.68 -8.08 8.67
N GLN A 338 9.37 -9.19 8.42
CA GLN A 338 10.15 -9.91 9.44
C GLN A 338 11.64 -9.87 9.06
N LEU A 339 12.48 -9.34 9.96
CA LEU A 339 13.93 -9.19 9.77
C LEU A 339 14.66 -10.04 10.80
N ARG A 340 15.31 -11.11 10.36
CA ARG A 340 15.99 -12.08 11.22
C ARG A 340 17.44 -11.71 11.50
N ASP A 341 17.97 -12.16 12.63
CA ASP A 341 19.36 -11.94 13.01
C ASP A 341 20.37 -12.57 12.03
N ASP A 342 19.96 -13.63 11.33
CA ASP A 342 20.75 -14.30 10.30
C ASP A 342 20.74 -13.57 8.95
N GLY A 343 20.04 -12.43 8.87
CA GLY A 343 19.96 -11.58 7.70
C GLY A 343 18.78 -11.90 6.78
N VAL A 344 17.97 -12.92 7.06
CA VAL A 344 16.77 -13.22 6.27
C VAL A 344 15.73 -12.11 6.43
N ILE A 345 15.15 -11.66 5.31
CA ILE A 345 14.05 -10.69 5.27
C ILE A 345 12.81 -11.39 4.69
N LYS A 346 11.66 -11.22 5.33
CA LYS A 346 10.39 -11.81 4.90
C LYS A 346 9.32 -10.72 4.77
N PRO A 347 9.05 -10.22 3.55
CA PRO A 347 7.82 -9.51 3.28
C PRO A 347 6.63 -10.47 3.43
N ARG A 348 5.61 -10.08 4.18
CA ARG A 348 4.36 -10.84 4.34
C ARG A 348 3.18 -9.92 4.11
N PHE A 349 2.21 -10.41 3.35
CA PHE A 349 0.95 -9.71 3.14
C PHE A 349 -0.21 -10.62 3.46
N GLY A 350 -1.04 -10.18 4.40
CA GLY A 350 -2.18 -10.93 4.91
C GLY A 350 -3.50 -10.42 4.36
N PHE A 351 -4.47 -11.32 4.15
CA PHE A 351 -5.80 -11.01 3.60
C PHE A 351 -6.92 -11.37 4.58
N ALA A 352 -7.82 -10.43 4.82
CA ALA A 352 -9.03 -10.59 5.62
C ALA A 352 -10.10 -9.58 5.17
N GLY A 353 -11.21 -9.53 5.90
CA GLY A 353 -12.26 -8.56 5.65
C GLY A 353 -13.19 -8.41 6.85
N THR A 354 -14.10 -7.45 6.72
CA THR A 354 -15.22 -7.23 7.64
C THR A 354 -16.54 -7.57 6.94
N ARG A 355 -17.66 -7.54 7.67
CA ARG A 355 -18.97 -7.91 7.14
C ARG A 355 -19.33 -7.11 5.89
N ASN A 356 -19.58 -7.84 4.81
CA ASN A 356 -19.88 -7.25 3.52
C ASN A 356 -20.65 -8.25 2.63
N PRO A 357 -21.25 -7.81 1.51
CA PRO A 357 -22.05 -8.70 0.67
C PRO A 357 -21.25 -9.50 -0.36
N ARG A 358 -19.92 -9.29 -0.48
CA ARG A 358 -19.13 -9.66 -1.66
C ARG A 358 -17.95 -10.63 -1.42
N THR A 359 -17.12 -10.46 -0.39
CA THR A 359 -15.82 -11.18 -0.27
C THR A 359 -15.93 -12.70 -0.19
N CYS A 360 -17.10 -13.24 0.14
CA CYS A 360 -17.36 -14.67 0.14
C CYS A 360 -17.55 -15.27 -1.26
N MET A 361 -17.76 -14.44 -2.28
CA MET A 361 -17.63 -14.84 -3.68
C MET A 361 -16.19 -15.19 -3.98
N ARG A 362 -15.97 -16.17 -4.86
CA ARG A 362 -14.63 -16.57 -5.26
C ARG A 362 -13.94 -15.43 -6.01
N HIS A 363 -12.72 -15.12 -5.59
CA HIS A 363 -11.92 -14.03 -6.14
C HIS A 363 -10.44 -14.23 -5.87
N GLN A 364 -9.60 -13.51 -6.62
CA GLN A 364 -8.15 -13.59 -6.51
C GLN A 364 -7.55 -12.23 -6.17
N HIS A 365 -6.63 -12.23 -5.21
CA HIS A 365 -5.76 -11.13 -4.85
C HIS A 365 -4.40 -11.27 -5.54
N HIS A 366 -3.88 -10.16 -6.06
CA HIS A 366 -2.52 -10.05 -6.58
C HIS A 366 -1.83 -8.87 -5.90
N VAL A 367 -0.84 -9.16 -5.08
CA VAL A 367 -0.05 -8.18 -4.32
C VAL A 367 1.34 -8.08 -4.92
N TYR A 368 1.86 -6.88 -5.13
CA TYR A 368 3.15 -6.68 -5.80
C TYR A 368 4.09 -5.86 -4.92
N TRP A 369 5.15 -6.50 -4.44
CA TRP A 369 6.26 -5.83 -3.79
C TRP A 369 7.19 -5.21 -4.83
N ARG A 370 7.56 -3.95 -4.64
CA ARG A 370 8.71 -3.32 -5.31
C ARG A 370 9.90 -3.40 -4.36
N LEU A 371 10.94 -4.12 -4.77
CA LEU A 371 12.17 -4.35 -4.02
C LEU A 371 13.33 -3.70 -4.75
N ASP A 372 13.79 -2.58 -4.24
CA ASP A 372 14.88 -1.77 -4.80
C ASP A 372 16.19 -2.22 -4.17
N PHE A 373 16.97 -3.05 -4.88
CA PHE A 373 18.19 -3.64 -4.35
C PHE A 373 19.38 -2.72 -4.58
N ASP A 374 20.06 -2.37 -3.48
CA ASP A 374 21.32 -1.61 -3.48
C ASP A 374 22.37 -2.43 -2.70
N ILE A 375 22.75 -3.61 -3.21
CA ILE A 375 23.68 -4.49 -2.48
C ILE A 375 25.07 -3.86 -2.51
N GLU A 376 25.60 -3.48 -1.35
CA GLU A 376 26.88 -2.75 -1.26
C GLU A 376 26.87 -1.39 -2.00
N GLY A 377 25.67 -0.86 -2.32
CA GLY A 377 25.46 0.39 -3.06
C GLY A 377 24.58 0.20 -4.29
N ALA A 378 24.27 1.30 -4.97
CA ALA A 378 23.35 1.39 -6.10
C ALA A 378 23.81 0.73 -7.42
N GLY A 379 25.07 0.33 -7.51
CA GLY A 379 25.66 -0.12 -8.78
C GLY A 379 26.16 -1.54 -8.66
N ARG A 380 26.59 -2.12 -9.79
CA ARG A 380 27.31 -3.41 -9.82
C ARG A 380 26.44 -4.63 -9.47
N ASP A 381 25.15 -4.42 -9.24
CA ASP A 381 24.19 -5.50 -9.03
C ASP A 381 23.91 -6.31 -10.30
N VAL A 382 23.79 -7.63 -10.11
CA VAL A 382 23.40 -8.57 -11.16
C VAL A 382 22.28 -9.48 -10.69
N VAL A 383 21.34 -9.73 -11.60
CA VAL A 383 20.22 -10.64 -11.38
C VAL A 383 20.54 -12.00 -12.01
N GLU A 384 20.36 -13.07 -11.24
CA GLU A 384 20.64 -14.44 -11.70
C GLU A 384 19.47 -15.39 -11.38
N ARG A 385 19.15 -16.27 -12.34
CA ARG A 385 18.13 -17.32 -12.19
C ARG A 385 18.78 -18.65 -11.87
N ARG A 386 18.18 -19.42 -10.96
CA ARG A 386 18.57 -20.82 -10.75
C ARG A 386 18.09 -21.71 -11.91
N VAL A 387 19.02 -22.42 -12.54
CA VAL A 387 18.75 -23.38 -13.62
C VAL A 387 18.91 -24.82 -13.12
N PRO A 388 18.38 -25.85 -13.82
CA PRO A 388 18.62 -27.24 -13.44
C PRO A 388 20.12 -27.53 -13.42
N LEU A 389 20.55 -28.43 -12.55
CA LEU A 389 21.94 -28.86 -12.52
C LEU A 389 22.22 -29.69 -13.79
N VAL A 390 23.05 -29.15 -14.68
CA VAL A 390 23.56 -29.83 -15.88
C VAL A 390 25.09 -29.92 -15.74
N PRO A 391 25.73 -31.06 -16.03
CA PRO A 391 27.18 -31.17 -15.98
C PRO A 391 27.86 -30.06 -16.78
N ASN A 392 28.90 -29.44 -16.21
CA ASN A 392 29.67 -28.34 -16.81
C ASN A 392 28.89 -27.04 -17.09
N GLN A 393 27.72 -26.83 -16.49
CA GLN A 393 27.02 -25.54 -16.54
C GLN A 393 26.90 -24.91 -15.15
N PRO A 394 27.05 -23.58 -15.02
CA PRO A 394 26.84 -22.91 -13.75
C PRO A 394 25.37 -23.05 -13.32
N PRO A 395 25.08 -23.29 -12.02
CA PRO A 395 23.70 -23.44 -11.53
C PRO A 395 22.91 -22.12 -11.52
N TRP A 396 23.57 -21.02 -11.86
CA TRP A 396 23.02 -19.67 -11.92
C TRP A 396 23.34 -19.04 -13.27
N VAL A 397 22.32 -18.52 -13.95
CA VAL A 397 22.46 -17.85 -15.24
C VAL A 397 22.05 -16.39 -15.09
N ARG A 398 22.92 -15.48 -15.54
CA ARG A 398 22.67 -14.04 -15.49
C ARG A 398 21.52 -13.64 -16.41
N ARG A 399 20.72 -12.70 -15.92
CA ARG A 399 19.76 -11.95 -16.70
C ARG A 399 20.41 -10.62 -17.07
N LEU A 400 20.57 -10.39 -18.37
CA LEU A 400 21.31 -9.21 -18.86
C LEU A 400 20.42 -8.01 -19.17
N ARG A 401 19.13 -8.27 -19.43
CA ARG A 401 18.15 -7.26 -19.79
C ARG A 401 16.90 -7.40 -18.96
N GLU A 402 16.15 -6.32 -18.94
CA GLU A 402 14.87 -6.26 -18.27
C GLU A 402 13.89 -7.38 -18.69
N GLY A 403 12.85 -7.54 -17.90
CA GLY A 403 11.63 -8.16 -18.37
C GLY A 403 10.86 -8.90 -17.29
N ALA A 404 9.76 -9.50 -17.70
CA ALA A 404 8.84 -10.20 -16.82
C ALA A 404 9.00 -11.72 -16.94
N VAL A 405 8.62 -12.45 -15.90
CA VAL A 405 8.52 -13.92 -15.91
C VAL A 405 7.31 -14.40 -15.13
N LYS A 406 6.74 -15.52 -15.59
CA LYS A 406 5.89 -16.37 -14.76
C LYS A 406 6.72 -17.43 -14.06
N ARG A 407 6.34 -17.79 -12.83
CA ARG A 407 6.93 -18.88 -12.07
C ARG A 407 6.56 -20.21 -12.74
N GLY A 408 7.54 -21.10 -12.84
CA GLY A 408 7.30 -22.49 -13.25
C GLY A 408 6.97 -23.37 -12.05
N THR A 409 6.64 -24.64 -12.32
CA THR A 409 6.44 -25.67 -11.31
C THR A 409 7.55 -26.74 -11.44
N PRO A 410 8.42 -26.94 -10.43
CA PRO A 410 8.51 -26.19 -9.17
C PRO A 410 9.05 -24.76 -9.36
N ALA A 411 8.69 -23.87 -8.44
CA ALA A 411 9.15 -22.48 -8.45
C ALA A 411 10.67 -22.42 -8.27
N ARG A 412 11.34 -21.61 -9.10
CA ARG A 412 12.80 -21.47 -9.10
C ARG A 412 13.19 -20.16 -8.39
N PRO A 413 14.20 -20.19 -7.51
CA PRO A 413 14.67 -18.97 -6.89
C PRO A 413 15.45 -18.11 -7.88
N TRP A 414 15.43 -16.82 -7.61
CA TRP A 414 16.27 -15.80 -8.24
C TRP A 414 17.24 -15.26 -7.20
N ARG A 415 18.29 -14.57 -7.62
CA ARG A 415 19.14 -13.83 -6.70
C ARG A 415 19.60 -12.52 -7.30
N VAL A 416 19.78 -11.53 -6.45
CA VAL A 416 20.53 -10.30 -6.73
C VAL A 416 21.84 -10.41 -5.98
N ARG A 417 22.95 -10.05 -6.62
CA ARG A 417 24.24 -9.94 -5.94
C ARG A 417 25.05 -8.81 -6.54
N ASP A 418 25.87 -8.21 -5.71
CA ASP A 418 26.94 -7.33 -6.17
C ASP A 418 28.03 -8.19 -6.86
N ARG A 419 28.46 -7.76 -8.04
CA ARG A 419 29.41 -8.53 -8.85
C ARG A 419 30.83 -8.52 -8.30
N ASP A 420 31.19 -7.51 -7.52
CA ASP A 420 32.56 -7.33 -7.04
C ASP A 420 32.79 -8.08 -5.71
N THR A 421 31.84 -7.95 -4.79
CA THR A 421 31.90 -8.57 -3.46
C THR A 421 31.28 -9.96 -3.41
N ASN A 422 30.43 -10.31 -4.38
CA ASN A 422 29.60 -11.52 -4.38
C ASN A 422 28.62 -11.63 -3.19
N ARG A 423 28.40 -10.54 -2.45
CA ARG A 423 27.30 -10.45 -1.48
C ARG A 423 25.98 -10.26 -2.20
N GLY A 424 24.89 -10.66 -1.57
CA GLY A 424 23.58 -10.54 -2.21
C GLY A 424 22.46 -11.20 -1.45
N TYR A 425 21.32 -11.34 -2.12
CA TYR A 425 20.14 -11.99 -1.58
C TYR A 425 19.52 -12.93 -2.61
N THR A 426 19.14 -14.12 -2.15
CA THR A 426 18.32 -15.07 -2.92
C THR A 426 16.86 -14.83 -2.61
N ILE A 427 16.05 -14.58 -3.62
CA ILE A 427 14.60 -14.48 -3.56
C ILE A 427 14.05 -15.90 -3.72
N VAL A 428 13.51 -16.42 -2.63
CA VAL A 428 12.84 -17.73 -2.57
C VAL A 428 11.33 -17.49 -2.58
N PRO A 429 10.60 -17.96 -3.59
CA PRO A 429 9.16 -17.80 -3.63
C PRO A 429 8.47 -18.42 -2.40
N GLY A 430 7.41 -17.78 -1.91
CA GLY A 430 6.59 -18.32 -0.82
C GLY A 430 5.97 -19.65 -1.23
N LEU A 431 5.89 -20.60 -0.29
CA LEU A 431 5.32 -21.93 -0.56
C LEU A 431 3.80 -21.87 -0.81
N THR A 432 3.14 -20.88 -0.23
CA THR A 432 1.69 -20.62 -0.35
C THR A 432 1.37 -19.62 -1.45
N ASP A 433 2.37 -19.08 -2.14
CA ASP A 433 2.14 -18.13 -3.21
C ASP A 433 1.59 -18.85 -4.44
N GLY A 434 0.42 -18.41 -4.91
CA GLY A 434 -0.10 -18.79 -6.22
C GLY A 434 0.79 -18.30 -7.37
N THR A 435 0.34 -18.51 -8.60
CA THR A 435 1.04 -18.03 -9.81
C THR A 435 0.19 -17.08 -10.61
N ALA A 436 0.83 -16.22 -11.41
CA ALA A 436 0.13 -15.22 -12.19
C ALA A 436 -0.78 -15.86 -13.26
N ASP A 437 -2.06 -15.53 -13.20
CA ASP A 437 -3.07 -15.81 -14.22
C ASP A 437 -3.01 -14.76 -15.36
N SER A 438 -4.08 -14.55 -16.11
CA SER A 438 -4.13 -13.50 -17.14
C SER A 438 -4.21 -12.10 -16.54
N TYR A 439 -4.90 -11.93 -15.41
CA TYR A 439 -5.10 -10.63 -14.77
C TYR A 439 -3.89 -10.19 -13.93
N GLY A 440 -3.21 -11.14 -13.29
CA GLY A 440 -1.95 -10.94 -12.57
C GLY A 440 -0.74 -10.69 -13.47
N VAL A 441 -0.86 -10.95 -14.78
CA VAL A 441 0.14 -10.71 -15.84
C VAL A 441 1.45 -11.51 -15.71
N ALA A 442 2.22 -11.32 -14.64
CA ALA A 442 3.47 -12.03 -14.37
C ALA A 442 3.75 -12.15 -12.86
N ASP A 443 4.69 -13.01 -12.49
CA ASP A 443 5.06 -13.23 -11.10
C ASP A 443 6.24 -12.35 -10.65
N MET A 444 7.12 -11.97 -11.59
CA MET A 444 8.25 -11.10 -11.30
C MET A 444 8.61 -10.23 -12.49
N TRP A 445 9.08 -9.01 -12.23
CA TRP A 445 9.73 -8.13 -13.19
C TRP A 445 11.12 -7.75 -12.68
N PHE A 446 12.06 -7.68 -13.61
CA PHE A 446 13.42 -7.23 -13.36
C PHE A 446 13.63 -5.98 -14.20
N LEU A 447 13.82 -4.85 -13.55
CA LEU A 447 13.89 -3.54 -14.18
C LEU A 447 15.20 -2.85 -13.80
N ARG A 448 15.67 -1.98 -14.67
CA ARG A 448 16.65 -0.98 -14.27
C ARG A 448 15.93 0.06 -13.41
N TYR A 449 16.59 0.58 -12.38
CA TYR A 449 15.99 1.63 -11.57
C TYR A 449 15.72 2.91 -12.36
N HIS A 450 14.50 3.42 -12.19
CA HIS A 450 14.09 4.80 -12.47
C HIS A 450 13.28 5.29 -11.27
N GLY A 451 13.52 6.53 -10.83
CA GLY A 451 12.95 7.05 -9.59
C GLY A 451 11.44 7.31 -9.64
N ASP A 452 10.88 7.52 -10.83
CA ASP A 452 9.45 7.73 -11.05
C ASP A 452 8.65 6.43 -11.25
N GLU A 453 9.33 5.28 -11.34
CA GLU A 453 8.71 3.95 -11.42
C GLU A 453 8.41 3.38 -10.03
N ILE A 454 7.71 4.17 -9.22
CA ILE A 454 7.36 3.82 -7.84
C ILE A 454 6.06 2.99 -7.74
N ASP A 455 5.18 3.12 -8.73
CA ASP A 455 3.91 2.39 -8.89
C ASP A 455 3.69 2.03 -10.37
N ASP A 456 2.51 1.55 -10.75
CA ASP A 456 2.18 1.24 -12.15
C ASP A 456 1.33 2.33 -12.85
N GLY A 457 1.16 3.50 -12.22
CA GLY A 457 0.48 4.67 -12.78
C GLY A 457 -1.06 4.60 -12.84
N TYR A 458 -1.69 3.56 -12.29
CA TYR A 458 -3.15 3.43 -12.35
C TYR A 458 -3.85 4.01 -11.11
N GLY A 459 -4.56 5.13 -11.30
CA GLY A 459 -5.24 5.86 -10.22
C GLY A 459 -6.67 5.42 -9.88
N GLY A 460 -7.35 4.63 -10.72
CA GLY A 460 -8.73 4.19 -10.47
C GLY A 460 -8.84 3.11 -9.39
N VAL A 461 -10.03 2.93 -8.80
CA VAL A 461 -10.32 1.81 -7.89
C VAL A 461 -10.99 0.65 -8.62
N GLY A 462 -12.09 0.90 -9.33
CA GLY A 462 -12.78 -0.10 -10.15
C GLY A 462 -12.57 0.15 -11.64
N GLY A 463 -12.93 -0.84 -12.47
CA GLY A 463 -12.86 -0.74 -13.92
C GLY A 463 -13.07 -2.09 -14.58
N SER A 464 -12.89 -2.15 -15.90
CA SER A 464 -12.78 -3.45 -16.57
C SER A 464 -11.50 -4.17 -16.12
N PRO A 465 -11.42 -5.51 -16.20
CA PRO A 465 -10.18 -6.23 -15.90
C PRO A 465 -8.96 -5.73 -16.69
N SER A 466 -9.16 -5.27 -17.93
CA SER A 466 -8.09 -4.67 -18.72
C SER A 466 -7.64 -3.31 -18.18
N ASP A 467 -8.46 -2.56 -17.45
CA ASP A 467 -8.07 -1.28 -16.85
C ASP A 467 -7.25 -1.51 -15.59
N THR A 468 -7.74 -2.39 -14.72
CA THR A 468 -7.25 -2.59 -13.35
C THR A 468 -6.12 -3.63 -13.23
N GLN A 469 -5.86 -4.45 -14.25
CA GLN A 469 -4.69 -5.34 -14.24
C GLN A 469 -3.38 -4.54 -14.05
N THR A 470 -2.36 -5.19 -13.46
CA THR A 470 -1.07 -4.53 -13.23
C THR A 470 -0.44 -4.02 -14.53
N LYS A 471 0.13 -2.82 -14.49
CA LYS A 471 0.76 -2.17 -15.66
C LYS A 471 2.29 -2.16 -15.62
N ILE A 472 2.91 -2.86 -14.66
CA ILE A 472 4.37 -2.88 -14.47
C ILE A 472 5.13 -3.24 -15.76
N SER A 473 4.55 -4.11 -16.61
CA SER A 473 5.15 -4.49 -17.90
C SER A 473 5.42 -3.31 -18.86
N LYS A 474 4.79 -2.15 -18.65
CA LYS A 474 5.04 -0.94 -19.45
C LYS A 474 6.46 -0.38 -19.26
N TYR A 475 7.10 -0.69 -18.12
CA TYR A 475 8.46 -0.26 -17.80
C TYR A 475 9.53 -1.11 -18.47
N VAL A 476 9.18 -2.31 -18.95
CA VAL A 476 10.12 -3.17 -19.68
C VAL A 476 10.38 -2.56 -21.06
N ASN A 477 11.49 -1.85 -21.19
CA ASN A 477 11.87 -1.13 -22.41
C ASN A 477 13.13 -1.73 -23.08
N GLY A 478 13.72 -2.76 -22.46
CA GLY A 478 14.84 -3.51 -23.00
C GLY A 478 16.21 -3.05 -22.52
N GLU A 479 16.26 -2.19 -21.50
CA GLU A 479 17.49 -1.74 -20.87
C GLU A 479 18.35 -2.89 -20.35
N SER A 480 19.65 -2.61 -20.22
CA SER A 480 20.58 -3.54 -19.58
C SER A 480 20.44 -3.46 -18.07
N ILE A 481 20.37 -4.61 -17.42
CA ILE A 481 20.38 -4.75 -15.96
C ILE A 481 21.65 -5.47 -15.44
N ASP A 482 22.64 -5.67 -16.32
CA ASP A 482 23.89 -6.34 -15.95
C ASP A 482 24.87 -5.35 -15.30
N GLY A 483 24.98 -5.36 -13.97
CA GLY A 483 25.93 -4.53 -13.23
C GLY A 483 25.44 -3.11 -13.02
N THR A 484 24.13 -2.93 -13.03
CA THR A 484 23.45 -1.65 -12.83
C THR A 484 22.71 -1.68 -11.52
N ASP A 485 22.08 -0.58 -11.20
CA ASP A 485 21.00 -0.54 -10.24
C ASP A 485 19.78 -1.33 -10.72
N VAL A 486 19.17 -2.13 -9.84
CA VAL A 486 18.09 -3.04 -10.20
C VAL A 486 16.92 -3.01 -9.22
N VAL A 487 15.72 -2.90 -9.79
CA VAL A 487 14.46 -3.03 -9.07
C VAL A 487 13.82 -4.36 -9.46
N ILE A 488 13.41 -5.13 -8.45
CA ILE A 488 12.64 -6.35 -8.64
C ILE A 488 11.23 -6.13 -8.13
N TRP A 489 10.28 -6.29 -9.04
CA TRP A 489 8.88 -6.46 -8.66
C TRP A 489 8.62 -7.94 -8.43
N TYR A 490 8.09 -8.29 -7.26
CA TYR A 490 7.70 -9.66 -6.91
C TYR A 490 6.20 -9.70 -6.63
N ALA A 491 5.49 -10.66 -7.20
CA ALA A 491 4.06 -10.82 -6.99
C ALA A 491 3.73 -12.02 -6.09
N GLY A 492 2.88 -11.79 -5.09
CA GLY A 492 2.16 -12.81 -4.35
C GLY A 492 0.74 -12.93 -4.88
N HIS A 493 0.23 -14.15 -4.96
CA HIS A 493 -1.11 -14.41 -5.49
C HIS A 493 -1.89 -15.29 -4.52
N PHE A 494 -3.09 -14.86 -4.15
CA PHE A 494 -3.95 -15.57 -3.21
C PHE A 494 -5.35 -15.75 -3.81
N MET A 495 -5.81 -16.99 -3.90
CA MET A 495 -7.17 -17.32 -4.32
C MET A 495 -8.03 -17.50 -3.08
N HIS A 496 -9.08 -16.70 -2.96
CA HIS A 496 -10.08 -16.83 -1.91
C HIS A 496 -11.28 -17.62 -2.45
N ASP A 497 -11.51 -18.81 -1.91
CA ASP A 497 -12.65 -19.67 -2.22
C ASP A 497 -13.26 -20.23 -0.93
N GLN A 498 -14.39 -19.68 -0.49
CA GLN A 498 -15.06 -20.15 0.73
C GLN A 498 -15.77 -21.51 0.58
N GLN A 499 -15.99 -21.99 -0.65
CA GLN A 499 -16.54 -23.34 -0.86
C GLN A 499 -15.46 -24.41 -0.67
N HIS A 500 -14.20 -24.04 -0.85
CA HIS A 500 -13.03 -24.88 -0.64
C HIS A 500 -12.00 -24.11 0.21
N PRO A 501 -12.32 -23.82 1.48
CA PRO A 501 -11.47 -22.97 2.30
C PRO A 501 -10.12 -23.65 2.51
N ASP A 502 -9.04 -22.98 2.11
CA ASP A 502 -7.70 -23.40 2.44
C ASP A 502 -7.55 -23.32 3.98
N PRO A 503 -6.87 -24.26 4.66
CA PRO A 503 -6.57 -24.12 6.08
C PRO A 503 -5.92 -22.75 6.30
N HIS A 504 -6.33 -22.04 7.36
CA HIS A 504 -6.08 -20.62 7.70
C HIS A 504 -4.65 -20.03 7.50
N ILE A 505 -3.68 -20.83 7.07
CA ILE A 505 -2.34 -20.45 6.59
C ILE A 505 -2.37 -19.89 5.15
N GLY A 506 -3.45 -20.11 4.38
CA GLY A 506 -3.58 -19.61 3.00
C GLY A 506 -3.68 -18.08 2.86
N HIS A 507 -4.02 -17.36 3.93
CA HIS A 507 -4.28 -15.92 3.89
C HIS A 507 -3.02 -15.05 3.90
N ILE A 508 -1.83 -15.64 3.89
CA ILE A 508 -0.56 -14.89 3.89
C ILE A 508 0.31 -15.34 2.73
N VAL A 509 0.77 -14.37 1.95
CA VAL A 509 1.71 -14.58 0.83
C VAL A 509 2.98 -13.76 1.01
N GLY A 510 4.04 -14.13 0.30
CA GLY A 510 5.27 -13.37 0.20
C GLY A 510 6.55 -14.22 0.17
N PRO A 511 7.63 -13.69 -0.43
CA PRO A 511 8.88 -14.43 -0.61
C PRO A 511 9.71 -14.47 0.67
N GLU A 512 10.78 -15.25 0.67
CA GLU A 512 11.90 -15.05 1.60
C GLU A 512 13.11 -14.50 0.84
N LEU A 513 13.73 -13.44 1.38
CA LEU A 513 15.01 -12.93 0.92
C LEU A 513 16.08 -13.50 1.82
N ARG A 514 16.90 -14.42 1.29
CA ARG A 514 17.94 -15.10 2.06
C ARG A 514 19.32 -14.52 1.73
N PRO A 515 20.12 -14.12 2.73
CA PRO A 515 21.42 -13.52 2.49
C PRO A 515 22.39 -14.51 1.83
N LEU A 516 23.23 -14.00 0.94
CA LEU A 516 24.32 -14.69 0.26
C LEU A 516 25.66 -14.02 0.62
N ASN A 517 26.59 -14.79 1.20
CA ASN A 517 27.97 -14.37 1.49
C ASN A 517 28.14 -13.17 2.46
N TRP A 518 27.24 -13.02 3.44
CA TRP A 518 27.25 -11.92 4.43
C TRP A 518 28.08 -12.18 5.69
N THR A 519 28.82 -13.30 5.72
CA THR A 519 29.67 -13.73 6.85
C THR A 519 30.92 -12.90 6.99
#